data_AF-A0A524D5N0-F1
#
_entry.id   AF-A0A524D5N0-F1
#
_cell.length_a   1.000
_cell.length_b   1.000
_cell.length_c   1.000
_cell.angle_alpha   90.00
_cell.angle_beta   90.00
_cell.angle_gamma   90.00
#
_symmetry.space_group_name_H-M   'P 1'
#
loop_
_entity.id
_entity.type
_entity.pdbx_description
1 polymer ?
#
loop_
_entity_poly.entity_id
_entity_poly.type
_entity_poly.pdbx_seq_one_letter_code
_entity_poly.pdbx_strand_id
1 'polypeptide(L)'
;MEFCEKCGAMMLPKKVEGKKKPVLKCRECGHEKSMRSGPNYKVEYRIKHSPREKIVVVEEDGPRAEEMSEDERRERRKMILEYFEDED
;
A
#
# COMPACT_ATOMS: atom_id res chain seq x y z
N MET A 1 18.95 17.95 -14.37
CA MET A 1 17.59 18.50 -14.14
C MET A 1 17.31 19.45 -15.29
N GLU A 2 16.08 19.49 -15.82
CA GLU A 2 15.72 20.32 -16.99
C GLU A 2 14.57 21.28 -16.63
N PHE A 3 14.61 22.49 -17.17
CA PHE A 3 13.60 23.53 -16.98
C PHE A 3 12.82 23.78 -18.27
N CYS A 4 11.59 24.23 -18.14
CA CYS A 4 10.73 24.54 -19.28
C CYS A 4 11.15 25.88 -19.93
N GLU A 5 11.32 25.89 -21.25
CA GLU A 5 11.69 27.09 -22.02
C GLU A 5 10.60 28.17 -22.03
N LYS A 6 9.35 27.82 -21.73
CA LYS A 6 8.22 28.76 -21.75
C LYS A 6 7.99 29.51 -20.44
N CYS A 7 8.23 28.86 -19.31
CA CYS A 7 7.87 29.38 -17.98
C CYS A 7 9.00 29.27 -16.95
N GLY A 8 10.12 28.62 -17.28
CA GLY A 8 11.23 28.41 -16.35
C GLY A 8 10.97 27.37 -15.26
N ALA A 9 9.77 26.79 -15.16
CA ALA A 9 9.48 25.78 -14.15
C ALA A 9 10.22 24.44 -14.40
N MET A 10 10.55 23.72 -13.33
CA MET A 10 11.20 22.42 -13.42
C MET A 10 10.29 21.40 -14.11
N MET A 11 10.81 20.73 -15.14
CA MET A 11 10.08 19.65 -15.78
C MET A 11 10.24 18.36 -14.98
N LEU A 12 9.23 17.49 -15.01
CA LEU A 12 9.23 16.22 -14.29
C LEU A 12 9.00 15.05 -15.25
N PRO A 13 9.66 13.91 -15.02
CA PRO A 13 9.46 12.72 -15.83
C PRO A 13 8.08 12.12 -15.58
N LYS A 14 7.32 11.95 -16.66
CA LYS A 14 6.03 11.26 -16.71
C LYS A 14 6.21 9.97 -17.52
N LYS A 15 5.86 8.84 -16.89
CA LYS A 15 5.74 7.57 -17.61
C LYS A 15 4.45 7.61 -18.44
N VAL A 16 4.54 7.25 -19.71
CA VAL A 16 3.40 7.16 -20.63
C VAL A 16 3.25 5.69 -21.00
N GLU A 17 2.06 5.14 -20.83
CA GLU A 17 1.77 3.76 -21.18
C GLU A 17 2.08 3.50 -22.67
N GLY A 18 2.70 2.36 -22.96
CA GLY A 18 3.13 1.99 -24.32
C GLY A 18 4.45 2.60 -24.80
N LYS A 19 5.09 3.52 -24.05
CA LYS A 19 6.42 4.07 -24.40
C LYS A 19 7.51 3.58 -23.44
N LYS A 20 8.59 3.00 -24.01
CA LYS A 20 9.77 2.55 -23.23
C LYS A 20 10.53 3.70 -22.54
N LYS A 21 10.40 4.93 -23.02
CA LYS A 21 11.12 6.11 -22.51
C LYS A 21 10.14 7.11 -21.90
N PRO A 22 10.40 7.65 -20.70
CA PRO A 22 9.54 8.66 -20.09
C PRO A 22 9.68 10.00 -20.82
N VAL A 23 8.61 10.79 -20.79
CA VAL A 23 8.60 12.17 -21.33
C VAL A 23 8.74 13.16 -20.17
N LEU A 24 9.39 14.29 -20.39
CA LEU A 24 9.39 15.37 -19.42
C LEU A 24 8.15 16.23 -19.63
N LYS A 25 7.41 16.49 -18.56
CA LYS A 25 6.25 17.37 -18.58
C LYS A 25 6.44 18.53 -17.60
N CYS A 26 6.19 19.74 -18.07
CA CYS A 26 6.10 20.92 -17.22
C CYS A 26 4.78 20.90 -16.43
N ARG A 27 4.85 21.15 -15.12
CA ARG A 27 3.65 21.23 -14.27
C ARG A 27 2.85 22.52 -14.46
N GLU A 28 3.50 23.62 -14.81
CA GLU A 28 2.83 24.93 -14.91
C GLU A 28 2.18 25.16 -16.28
N CYS A 29 2.93 25.01 -17.36
CA CYS A 29 2.42 25.31 -18.71
C CYS A 29 2.03 24.07 -19.53
N GLY A 30 2.29 22.86 -19.01
CA GLY A 30 1.93 21.60 -19.68
C GLY A 30 2.83 21.20 -20.86
N HIS A 31 3.90 21.93 -21.16
CA HIS A 31 4.84 21.60 -22.23
C HIS A 31 5.47 20.20 -22.03
N GLU A 32 5.58 19.42 -23.11
CA GLU A 32 6.11 18.07 -23.10
C GLU A 32 7.35 17.96 -23.98
N LYS A 33 8.41 17.34 -23.46
CA LYS A 33 9.69 17.13 -24.15
C LYS A 33 10.05 15.66 -24.15
N SER A 34 10.27 15.10 -25.32
CA SER A 34 10.71 13.71 -25.47
C SER A 34 12.21 13.60 -25.20
N MET A 35 12.61 12.64 -24.37
CA MET A 35 14.03 12.41 -24.10
C MET A 35 14.56 11.23 -24.92
N ARG A 36 15.76 11.39 -25.48
CA ARG A 36 16.48 10.33 -26.19
C ARG A 36 17.09 9.30 -25.22
N SER A 37 17.52 9.76 -24.06
CA SER A 37 18.07 8.99 -22.93
C SER A 37 17.08 9.00 -21.75
N GLY A 38 17.21 8.10 -20.79
CA GLY A 38 16.42 8.16 -19.54
C GLY A 38 16.74 9.43 -18.73
N PRO A 39 15.83 9.89 -17.85
CA PRO A 39 16.07 11.05 -17.01
C PRO A 39 17.21 10.76 -16.01
N ASN A 40 18.17 11.69 -15.91
CA ASN A 40 19.26 11.61 -14.92
C ASN A 40 18.81 11.88 -13.47
N TYR A 41 17.50 12.00 -13.22
CA TYR A 41 16.95 12.32 -11.91
C TYR A 41 15.63 11.59 -11.68
N LYS A 42 15.36 11.26 -10.42
CA LYS A 42 14.17 10.53 -9.98
C LYS A 42 13.34 11.44 -9.07
N VAL A 43 12.01 11.35 -9.20
CA VAL A 43 11.08 12.02 -8.29
C VAL A 43 10.77 11.05 -7.16
N GLU A 44 11.10 11.43 -5.93
CA GLU A 44 10.81 10.65 -4.73
C GLU A 44 9.86 11.42 -3.82
N TYR A 45 8.83 10.73 -3.33
CA TYR A 45 7.90 11.27 -2.35
C TYR A 45 8.18 10.60 -1.01
N ARG A 46 8.56 11.39 0.00
CA ARG A 46 8.71 10.90 1.39
C ARG A 46 7.39 11.12 2.12
N ILE A 47 6.68 10.04 2.40
CA ILE A 47 5.49 10.05 3.24
C ILE A 47 5.96 10.02 4.70
N LYS A 48 5.58 11.02 5.50
CA LYS A 48 5.86 11.04 6.95
C LYS A 48 4.68 10.44 7.67
N HIS A 49 4.88 9.29 8.30
CA HIS A 49 3.86 8.70 9.17
C HIS A 49 3.76 9.45 10.49
N SER A 50 2.53 9.73 10.92
CA SER A 50 2.28 10.35 12.23
C SER A 50 2.15 9.27 13.31
N PRO A 51 2.45 9.57 14.59
CA PRO A 51 2.23 8.63 15.68
C PRO A 51 0.78 8.13 15.81
N ARG A 52 -0.20 8.90 15.31
CA ARG A 52 -1.63 8.53 15.30
C ARG A 52 -1.96 7.40 14.32
N GLU A 53 -1.10 7.14 13.35
CA GLU A 53 -1.26 6.05 12.38
C GLU A 53 -0.68 4.72 12.89
N LYS A 54 -0.15 4.68 14.12
CA LYS A 54 0.38 3.45 14.71
C LYS A 54 -0.75 2.56 15.24
N ILE A 55 -0.67 1.27 14.92
CA ILE A 55 -1.51 0.25 15.53
C ILE A 55 -0.92 -0.07 16.90
N VAL A 56 -1.71 0.11 17.97
CA VAL A 56 -1.33 -0.28 19.33
C VAL A 56 -1.77 -1.72 19.54
N VAL A 57 -0.81 -2.63 19.76
CA VAL A 57 -1.09 -4.00 20.21
C VAL A 57 -1.17 -3.95 21.73
N VAL A 58 -2.33 -4.28 22.28
CA VAL A 58 -2.54 -4.43 23.72
C VAL A 58 -2.58 -5.92 24.01
N GLU A 59 -1.56 -6.42 24.70
CA GLU A 59 -1.58 -7.76 25.26
C GLU A 59 -2.35 -7.67 26.59
N GLU A 60 -3.40 -8.47 26.76
CA GLU A 60 -4.04 -8.61 28.06
C GLU A 60 -3.16 -9.51 28.93
N ASP A 61 -2.65 -9.01 30.05
CA ASP A 61 -1.99 -9.79 31.13
C ASP A 61 -3.01 -10.64 31.93
N GLY A 62 -4.14 -10.98 31.31
CA GLY A 62 -5.10 -11.93 31.88
C GLY A 62 -4.59 -13.36 31.71
N PRO A 63 -5.16 -14.35 32.45
CA PRO A 63 -4.98 -15.73 32.06
C PRO A 63 -5.42 -15.84 30.61
N ARG A 64 -4.44 -16.01 29.71
CA ARG A 64 -4.62 -16.29 28.30
C ARG A 64 -5.79 -17.24 28.20
N ALA A 65 -6.92 -16.76 27.65
CA ALA A 65 -8.24 -17.41 27.70
C ALA A 65 -8.03 -18.92 27.75
N GLU A 66 -8.33 -19.53 28.91
CA GLU A 66 -7.92 -20.90 29.26
C GLU A 66 -7.92 -21.75 28.01
N GLU A 67 -6.72 -22.13 27.54
CA GLU A 67 -6.62 -22.83 26.26
C GLU A 67 -7.45 -24.11 26.40
N MET A 68 -8.63 -24.14 25.78
CA MET A 68 -9.51 -25.30 25.83
C MET A 68 -8.68 -26.53 25.48
N SER A 69 -8.80 -27.58 26.29
CA SER A 69 -8.11 -28.83 26.01
C SER A 69 -8.50 -29.37 24.63
N GLU A 70 -7.63 -30.19 24.05
CA GLU A 70 -7.91 -30.82 22.75
C GLU A 70 -9.21 -31.65 22.79
N ASP A 71 -9.55 -32.22 23.94
CA ASP A 71 -10.79 -32.96 24.16
C ASP A 71 -12.01 -32.02 24.16
N GLU A 72 -11.97 -30.90 24.88
CA GLU A 72 -13.06 -29.90 24.88
C GLU A 72 -13.28 -29.29 23.49
N ARG A 73 -12.20 -29.03 22.74
CA ARG A 73 -12.30 -28.58 21.34
C ARG A 73 -13.00 -29.61 20.46
N ARG A 74 -12.69 -30.89 20.64
CA ARG A 74 -13.30 -31.99 19.89
C ARG A 74 -14.78 -32.13 20.21
N GLU A 75 -15.15 -32.07 21.48
CA GLU A 75 -16.55 -32.14 21.92
C GLU A 75 -17.37 -30.98 21.39
N ARG A 76 -16.85 -29.75 21.50
CA ARG A 76 -17.51 -28.57 20.94
C ARG A 76 -17.71 -28.67 19.44
N ARG A 77 -16.71 -29.18 18.71
CA ARG A 77 -16.83 -29.43 17.26
C ARG A 77 -17.89 -30.49 16.94
N LYS A 78 -17.99 -31.54 17.76
CA LYS A 78 -18.99 -32.60 17.60
C LYS A 78 -20.40 -32.08 17.86
N MET A 79 -20.59 -31.33 18.95
CA MET A 79 -21.87 -30.71 19.31
C MET A 79 -22.39 -29.76 18.23
N ILE A 80 -21.50 -28.98 17.61
CA ILE A 80 -21.87 -28.12 16.48
C ILE A 80 -22.36 -28.94 15.29
N LEU A 81 -21.69 -30.05 14.95
CA LEU A 81 -22.07 -30.88 13.81
C LEU A 81 -23.41 -31.58 14.02
N GLU A 82 -23.64 -32.11 15.22
CA GLU A 82 -24.90 -32.76 15.62
C GLU A 82 -26.09 -31.80 15.52
N TYR A 83 -25.92 -30.55 15.98
CA TYR A 83 -26.95 -29.51 15.83
C TYR A 83 -27.33 -29.24 14.37
N PHE A 84 -26.36 -29.20 13.46
CA PHE A 84 -26.64 -29.01 12.03
C PHE A 84 -27.27 -30.25 11.38
N GLU A 85 -26.93 -31.45 11.83
CA GLU A 85 -27.55 -32.70 11.36
C GLU A 85 -28.98 -32.88 11.87
N ASP A 86 -29.30 -32.34 13.05
CA ASP A 86 -30.65 -32.36 13.64
C ASP A 86 -31.58 -31.26 13.07
N GLU A 87 -31.02 -30.19 12.48
CA GLU A 87 -31.79 -29.09 11.85
C GLU A 87 -32.19 -29.37 10.39
N ASP A 88 -31.66 -30.42 9.75
CA ASP A 88 -32.01 -30.89 8.40
C ASP A 88 -33.06 -32.04 8.43
#